data_AF-A0AA85J0X8-F1
#
_entry.id   AF-A0AA85J0X8-F1
#
_cell.length_a   1.000
_cell.length_b   1.000
_cell.length_c   1.000
_cell.angle_alpha   90.00
_cell.angle_beta   90.00
_cell.angle_gamma   90.00
#
_symmetry.space_group_name_H-M   'P 1'
#
loop_
_entity.id
_entity.type
_entity.pdbx_description
1 polymer ?
#
loop_
_entity_poly.entity_id
_entity_poly.type
_entity_poly.pdbx_seq_one_letter_code
_entity_poly.pdbx_strand_id
1 'polypeptide(L)'
;MSLAFKGDTISELIKNRLSKCVKRTFPAADLQLVFTSRNMIRQCVKDRLPLLSTSMCIYSFTCSCGAVYIGRCKRNLRKRVAEHYPVWLMKGERRTAKSSICDHLLESGHLAPRDSSFKVIYMAKSNRSKSLRFLHLCIAEALAIHEQKPKLCVQKRFVKPLSLPWS
;
A
#
# COMPACT_ATOMS: atom_id res chain seq x y z
N MET A 1 -24.03 8.59 35.69
CA MET A 1 -25.14 8.79 34.72
C MET A 1 -24.56 8.85 33.32
N SER A 2 -24.86 7.88 32.45
CA SER A 2 -24.49 7.94 31.03
C SER A 2 -25.62 8.61 30.25
N LEU A 3 -25.29 9.61 29.43
CA LEU A 3 -26.26 10.22 28.53
C LEU A 3 -26.71 9.18 27.49
N ALA A 4 -28.00 8.84 27.48
CA ALA A 4 -28.57 7.93 26.49
C ALA A 4 -28.51 8.58 25.11
N PHE A 5 -27.78 7.96 24.17
CA PHE A 5 -27.76 8.38 22.79
C PHE A 5 -29.05 7.89 22.12
N LYS A 6 -29.72 8.73 21.33
CA LYS A 6 -30.99 8.36 20.66
C LYS A 6 -30.90 7.07 19.82
N GLY A 7 -29.69 6.72 19.35
CA GLY A 7 -29.45 5.48 18.60
C GLY A 7 -29.38 4.22 19.46
N ASP A 8 -29.28 4.33 20.78
CA ASP A 8 -29.10 3.18 21.69
C ASP A 8 -30.35 2.30 21.70
N THR A 9 -31.55 2.89 21.71
CA THR A 9 -32.82 2.15 21.69
C THR A 9 -33.02 1.37 20.37
N ILE A 10 -32.65 1.98 19.24
CA ILE A 10 -32.74 1.34 17.92
C ILE A 10 -31.69 0.23 17.80
N SER A 11 -30.46 0.50 18.26
CA SER A 11 -29.35 -0.45 18.30
C SER A 11 -29.73 -1.70 19.11
N GLU A 12 -30.35 -1.50 20.27
CA GLU A 12 -30.79 -2.56 21.16
C GLU A 12 -31.95 -3.38 20.58
N LEU A 13 -32.92 -2.73 19.94
CA LEU A 13 -33.99 -3.41 19.20
C LEU A 13 -33.43 -4.33 18.10
N ILE A 14 -32.49 -3.82 17.30
CA ILE A 14 -31.84 -4.57 16.22
C ILE A 14 -31.07 -5.76 16.79
N LYS A 15 -30.29 -5.53 17.87
CA LYS A 15 -29.54 -6.57 18.56
C LYS A 15 -30.45 -7.70 19.05
N ASN A 16 -31.57 -7.36 19.67
CA ASN A 16 -32.51 -8.33 20.22
C ASN A 16 -33.18 -9.16 19.11
N ARG A 17 -33.60 -8.52 18.02
CA ARG A 17 -34.22 -9.21 16.87
C ARG A 17 -33.24 -10.19 16.22
N LEU A 18 -32.02 -9.74 15.92
CA LEU A 18 -31.00 -10.58 15.29
C LEU A 18 -30.57 -11.73 16.20
N SER A 19 -30.36 -11.46 17.49
CA SER A 19 -29.98 -12.50 18.46
C SER A 19 -31.08 -13.56 18.58
N LYS A 20 -32.35 -13.16 18.59
CA LYS A 20 -33.48 -14.11 18.65
C LYS A 20 -33.59 -14.96 17.39
N CYS A 21 -33.35 -14.40 16.21
CA CYS A 21 -33.34 -15.16 14.96
C CYS A 21 -32.17 -16.16 14.92
N VAL A 22 -30.96 -15.73 15.25
CA VAL A 22 -29.77 -16.60 15.21
C VAL A 22 -29.88 -17.74 16.21
N LYS A 23 -30.35 -17.49 17.44
CA LYS A 23 -30.57 -18.55 18.43
C LYS A 23 -31.59 -19.60 18.00
N ARG A 24 -32.58 -19.23 17.17
CA ARG A 24 -33.60 -20.18 16.66
C ARG A 24 -33.05 -21.06 15.55
N THR A 25 -32.23 -20.52 14.66
CA THR A 25 -31.72 -21.25 13.49
C THR A 25 -30.39 -21.95 13.77
N PHE A 26 -29.53 -21.35 14.60
CA PHE A 26 -28.17 -21.80 14.88
C PHE A 26 -27.85 -21.67 16.38
N PRO A 27 -28.33 -22.59 17.23
CA PRO A 27 -28.17 -22.50 18.69
C PRO A 27 -26.72 -22.59 19.17
N ALA A 28 -25.83 -23.18 18.37
CA ALA A 28 -24.40 -23.29 18.68
C ALA A 28 -23.57 -22.05 18.29
N ALA A 29 -24.16 -21.09 17.58
CA ALA A 29 -23.45 -19.89 17.11
C ALA A 29 -23.57 -18.74 18.12
N ASP A 30 -22.45 -18.13 18.49
CA ASP A 30 -22.42 -16.89 19.28
C ASP A 30 -22.36 -15.66 18.35
N LEU A 31 -23.34 -14.77 18.48
CA LEU A 31 -23.48 -13.60 17.62
C LEU A 31 -22.82 -12.37 18.24
N GLN A 32 -21.74 -11.89 17.63
CA GLN A 32 -21.12 -10.61 17.99
C GLN A 32 -21.57 -9.48 17.06
N LEU A 33 -22.26 -8.49 17.61
CA LEU A 33 -22.73 -7.31 16.88
C LEU A 33 -21.89 -6.08 17.24
N VAL A 34 -21.34 -5.43 16.21
CA VAL A 34 -20.55 -4.20 16.34
C VAL A 34 -21.25 -3.07 15.59
N PHE A 35 -21.76 -2.09 16.33
CA PHE A 35 -22.35 -0.89 15.76
C PHE A 35 -21.26 0.14 15.51
N THR A 36 -21.06 0.54 14.25
CA THR A 36 -20.07 1.56 13.88
C THR A 36 -20.79 2.79 13.33
N SER A 37 -20.55 3.96 13.93
CA SER A 37 -20.94 5.22 13.32
C SER A 37 -19.99 5.57 12.16
N ARG A 38 -20.53 6.13 11.07
CA ARG A 38 -19.68 6.76 10.05
C ARG A 38 -19.23 8.11 10.61
N ASN A 39 -17.93 8.41 10.51
CA ASN A 39 -17.43 9.76 10.80
C ASN A 39 -18.19 10.76 9.90
N MET A 40 -19.09 11.57 10.48
CA MET A 40 -19.86 12.58 9.74
C MET A 40 -18.98 13.72 9.23
N ILE A 41 -17.80 13.89 9.82
CA ILE A 41 -16.77 14.79 9.30
C ILE A 41 -16.25 14.19 8.00
N ARG A 42 -16.89 14.56 6.88
CA ARG A 42 -16.25 14.51 5.58
C ARG A 42 -14.98 15.35 5.71
N GLN A 43 -13.80 14.71 5.65
CA GLN A 43 -12.55 15.41 5.36
C GLN A 43 -12.61 15.90 3.90
N CYS A 44 -13.49 16.86 3.63
CA CYS A 44 -13.74 17.38 2.30
C CYS A 44 -13.52 18.88 2.35
N VAL A 45 -12.26 19.28 2.55
CA VAL A 45 -11.54 20.43 1.96
C VAL A 45 -10.09 20.28 2.46
N LYS A 46 -9.30 19.41 1.85
CA LYS A 46 -7.84 19.54 1.94
C LYS A 46 -7.36 19.67 0.51
N ASP A 47 -6.46 20.62 0.28
CA ASP A 47 -5.81 20.78 -1.01
C ASP A 47 -5.29 19.44 -1.49
N ARG A 48 -5.43 19.19 -2.79
CA ARG A 48 -4.90 17.97 -3.40
C ARG A 48 -3.39 18.00 -3.19
N LEU A 49 -2.92 17.20 -2.24
CA LEU A 49 -1.50 17.12 -1.92
C LEU A 49 -0.73 16.80 -3.21
N PRO A 50 0.35 17.54 -3.53
CA PRO A 50 1.14 17.27 -4.71
C PRO A 50 1.62 15.81 -4.68
N LEU A 51 1.72 15.19 -5.86
CA LEU A 51 2.00 13.75 -6.00
C LEU A 51 3.22 13.31 -5.18
N LEU A 52 4.27 14.12 -5.20
CA LEU A 52 5.51 13.87 -4.47
C LEU A 52 5.35 13.97 -2.95
N SER A 53 4.36 14.70 -2.44
CA SER A 53 4.08 14.82 -1.02
C SER A 53 3.21 13.69 -0.47
N THR A 54 2.76 12.77 -1.33
CA THR A 54 1.95 11.63 -0.90
C THR A 54 2.76 10.65 -0.04
N SER A 55 2.08 10.05 0.93
CA SER A 55 2.63 8.98 1.78
C SER A 55 1.64 7.83 1.87
N MET A 56 2.09 6.67 2.32
CA MET A 56 1.26 5.46 2.41
C MET A 56 0.63 5.10 1.05
N CYS A 57 1.48 5.01 0.03
CA CYS A 57 1.08 4.80 -1.35
C CYS A 57 1.94 3.75 -2.05
N ILE A 58 1.43 3.23 -3.16
CA ILE A 58 2.19 2.46 -4.13
C ILE A 58 2.42 3.36 -5.33
N TYR A 59 3.65 3.37 -5.83
CA TYR A 59 4.05 4.12 -7.00
C TYR A 59 4.61 3.18 -8.08
N SER A 60 4.43 3.58 -9.33
CA SER A 60 5.10 3.02 -10.49
C SER A 60 6.18 4.00 -10.97
N PHE A 61 7.32 3.46 -11.35
CA PHE A 61 8.32 4.17 -12.13
C PHE A 61 8.36 3.58 -13.54
N THR A 62 8.40 4.45 -14.55
CA THR A 62 8.53 4.07 -15.95
C THR A 62 9.74 4.76 -16.56
N CYS A 63 10.67 3.95 -17.08
CA CYS A 63 11.80 4.44 -17.86
C CYS A 63 11.39 4.73 -19.31
N SER A 64 12.17 5.56 -20.01
CA SER A 64 11.99 5.83 -21.45
C SER A 64 12.04 4.57 -22.31
N CYS A 65 12.75 3.52 -21.88
CA CYS A 65 12.80 2.22 -22.56
C CYS A 65 11.59 1.31 -22.26
N GLY A 66 10.58 1.80 -21.54
CA GLY A 66 9.41 1.02 -21.15
C GLY A 66 9.64 0.09 -19.95
N ALA A 67 10.84 0.06 -19.37
CA ALA A 67 11.08 -0.70 -18.15
C ALA A 67 10.29 -0.11 -16.97
N VAL A 68 9.47 -0.93 -16.33
CA VAL A 68 8.62 -0.54 -15.21
C VAL A 68 9.17 -1.08 -13.89
N TYR A 69 9.04 -0.29 -12.83
CA TYR A 69 9.25 -0.66 -11.44
C TYR A 69 7.99 -0.33 -10.64
N ILE A 70 7.60 -1.19 -9.70
CA ILE A 70 6.52 -0.93 -8.75
C ILE A 70 7.09 -1.01 -7.34
N GLY A 71 6.77 -0.01 -6.52
CA GLY A 71 7.22 0.03 -5.13
C GLY A 71 6.22 0.67 -4.18
N ARG A 72 6.26 0.23 -2.92
CA ARG A 72 5.54 0.86 -1.82
C ARG A 72 6.34 1.97 -1.15
N CYS A 73 5.64 2.99 -0.67
CA CYS A 73 6.20 4.06 0.15
C CYS A 73 5.40 4.25 1.45
N LYS A 74 6.03 3.92 2.58
CA LYS A 74 5.49 4.19 3.93
C LYS A 74 5.59 5.68 4.28
N ARG A 75 6.68 6.32 3.85
CA ARG A 75 6.97 7.74 4.06
C ARG A 75 6.54 8.55 2.84
N ASN A 76 7.11 9.72 2.66
CA ASN A 76 6.83 10.63 1.56
C ASN A 76 7.50 10.15 0.25
N LEU A 77 6.79 10.20 -0.88
CA LEU A 77 7.27 9.77 -2.20
C LEU A 77 8.52 10.53 -2.65
N ARG A 78 8.60 11.85 -2.42
CA ARG A 78 9.79 12.67 -2.74
C ARG A 78 11.06 12.10 -2.12
N LYS A 79 10.99 11.66 -0.86
CA LYS A 79 12.14 11.03 -0.18
C LYS A 79 12.53 9.71 -0.84
N ARG A 80 11.55 8.95 -1.34
CA ARG A 80 11.79 7.66 -2.02
C ARG A 80 12.38 7.86 -3.41
N VAL A 81 11.91 8.86 -4.16
CA VAL A 81 12.52 9.28 -5.43
C VAL A 81 13.98 9.70 -5.21
N ALA A 82 14.26 10.50 -4.17
CA ALA A 82 15.64 10.90 -3.85
C ALA A 82 16.56 9.71 -3.49
N GLU A 83 16.04 8.63 -2.90
CA GLU A 83 16.82 7.40 -2.67
C GLU A 83 17.17 6.67 -3.96
N HIS A 84 16.29 6.71 -4.97
CA HIS A 84 16.54 6.13 -6.28
C HIS A 84 17.50 6.98 -7.13
N TYR A 85 17.59 8.28 -6.87
CA TYR A 85 18.44 9.23 -7.60
C TYR A 85 19.45 9.91 -6.68
N PRO A 86 20.52 9.18 -6.30
CA PRO A 86 21.56 9.75 -5.48
C PRO A 86 22.33 10.87 -6.22
N VAL A 87 22.92 11.80 -5.48
CA VAL A 87 23.62 12.98 -6.05
C VAL A 87 24.75 12.56 -6.99
N TRP A 88 25.48 11.51 -6.65
CA TRP A 88 26.59 11.01 -7.47
C TRP A 88 26.14 10.48 -8.83
N LEU A 89 24.92 9.94 -8.94
CA LEU A 89 24.36 9.49 -10.23
C LEU A 89 24.17 10.69 -11.17
N MET A 90 23.75 11.82 -10.63
CA MET A 90 23.58 13.07 -11.40
C MET A 90 24.91 13.69 -11.82
N LYS A 91 26.00 13.39 -11.10
CA LYS A 91 27.36 13.82 -11.43
C LYS A 91 28.06 12.89 -12.42
N GLY A 92 27.42 11.80 -12.84
CA GLY A 92 28.04 10.79 -13.72
C GLY A 92 29.08 9.91 -13.03
N GLU A 93 29.15 9.91 -11.70
CA GLU A 93 30.05 9.03 -10.96
C GLU A 93 29.51 7.59 -10.95
N ARG A 94 30.41 6.60 -11.05
CA ARG A 94 30.03 5.18 -10.95
C ARG A 94 30.26 4.69 -9.52
N ARG A 95 29.17 4.32 -8.83
CA ARG A 95 29.20 3.73 -7.49
C ARG A 95 28.21 2.55 -7.41
N THR A 96 28.31 1.76 -6.36
CA THR A 96 27.35 0.67 -6.09
C THR A 96 25.95 1.26 -5.93
N ALA A 97 25.03 0.84 -6.80
CA ALA A 97 23.66 1.30 -6.71
C ALA A 97 22.91 0.56 -5.59
N LYS A 98 21.98 1.30 -4.96
CA LYS A 98 21.23 0.84 -3.78
C LYS A 98 19.80 0.42 -4.13
N SER A 99 19.43 0.47 -5.41
CA SER A 99 18.09 0.16 -5.88
C SER A 99 18.11 -0.22 -7.36
N SER A 100 17.20 -1.10 -7.76
CA SER A 100 17.10 -1.57 -9.14
C SER A 100 16.83 -0.47 -10.15
N ILE A 101 16.13 0.61 -9.77
CA ILE A 101 15.98 1.81 -10.61
C ILE A 101 17.35 2.45 -10.85
N CYS A 102 18.14 2.63 -9.80
CA CYS A 102 19.46 3.26 -9.88
C CYS A 102 20.44 2.38 -10.69
N ASP A 103 20.45 1.07 -10.45
CA ASP A 103 21.23 0.11 -11.24
C ASP A 103 20.85 0.19 -12.72
N HIS A 104 19.55 0.15 -13.02
CA HIS A 104 19.07 0.22 -14.40
C HIS A 104 19.49 1.52 -15.11
N LEU A 105 19.37 2.67 -14.44
CA LEU A 105 19.78 3.96 -15.00
C LEU A 105 21.29 4.02 -15.23
N LEU A 106 22.09 3.41 -14.35
CA LEU A 106 23.55 3.32 -14.51
C LEU A 106 23.97 2.44 -15.69
N GLU A 107 23.30 1.31 -15.88
CA GLU A 107 23.62 0.35 -16.93
C GLU A 107 23.16 0.84 -18.30
N SER A 108 21.96 1.43 -18.36
CA SER A 108 21.35 1.85 -19.62
C SER A 108 21.75 3.26 -20.07
N GLY A 109 22.22 4.11 -19.15
CA GLY A 109 22.48 5.53 -19.44
C GLY A 109 21.22 6.33 -19.80
N HIS A 110 20.02 5.78 -19.56
CA HIS A 110 18.78 6.44 -19.92
C HIS A 110 18.50 7.66 -19.03
N LEU A 111 17.93 8.70 -19.63
CA LEU A 111 17.39 9.84 -18.91
C LEU A 111 15.93 9.57 -18.53
N ALA A 112 15.67 9.55 -17.22
CA ALA A 112 14.33 9.41 -16.66
C ALA A 112 14.03 10.63 -15.76
N PRO A 113 13.29 11.65 -16.26
CA PRO A 113 12.98 12.84 -15.49
C PRO A 113 12.17 12.48 -14.24
N ARG A 114 12.58 13.03 -13.09
CA ARG A 114 12.00 12.66 -11.78
C ARG A 114 10.50 12.95 -11.69
N ASP A 115 10.03 13.99 -12.37
CA ASP A 115 8.64 14.47 -12.25
C ASP A 115 7.67 13.70 -13.14
N SER A 116 8.12 13.21 -14.30
CA SER A 116 7.28 12.47 -15.25
C SER A 116 7.40 10.96 -15.14
N SER A 117 8.56 10.45 -14.70
CA SER A 117 8.79 9.00 -14.61
C SER A 117 8.09 8.34 -13.42
N PHE A 118 7.65 9.10 -12.41
CA PHE A 118 6.98 8.54 -11.22
C PHE A 118 5.48 8.86 -11.22
N LYS A 119 4.67 7.81 -10.98
CA LYS A 119 3.21 7.93 -10.85
C LYS A 119 2.74 7.18 -9.62
N VAL A 120 1.79 7.75 -8.89
CA VAL A 120 1.09 7.05 -7.80
C VAL A 120 -0.02 6.20 -8.40
N ILE A 121 0.01 4.89 -8.15
CA ILE A 121 -0.99 3.95 -8.65
C ILE A 121 -2.05 3.60 -7.60
N TYR A 122 -1.71 3.68 -6.32
CA TYR A 122 -2.64 3.38 -5.24
C TYR A 122 -2.30 4.16 -3.96
N MET A 123 -3.33 4.57 -3.21
CA MET A 123 -3.18 5.24 -1.90
C MET A 123 -4.04 4.55 -0.84
N ALA A 124 -3.43 4.23 0.30
CA ALA A 124 -4.16 3.63 1.42
C ALA A 124 -5.03 4.70 2.11
N LYS A 125 -6.35 4.44 2.19
CA LYS A 125 -7.34 5.32 2.84
C LYS A 125 -6.92 5.66 4.28
N SER A 126 -7.09 6.91 4.67
CA SER A 126 -6.69 7.45 6.00
C SER A 126 -7.58 6.96 7.14
N ASN A 127 -8.73 6.35 6.85
CA ASN A 127 -9.73 5.93 7.84
C ASN A 127 -9.38 4.62 8.58
N ARG A 128 -8.20 4.05 8.38
CA ARG A 128 -7.72 2.82 9.04
C ARG A 128 -6.47 3.10 9.88
N SER A 129 -6.20 2.23 10.85
CA SER A 129 -4.97 2.28 11.65
C SER A 129 -3.72 2.16 10.77
N LYS A 130 -2.61 2.73 11.22
CA LYS A 130 -1.33 2.75 10.46
C LYS A 130 -0.86 1.35 10.07
N SER A 131 -1.02 0.37 10.96
CA SER A 131 -0.62 -1.03 10.73
C SER A 131 -1.47 -1.67 9.63
N LEU A 132 -2.80 -1.51 9.67
CA LEU A 132 -3.69 -2.05 8.63
C LEU A 132 -3.45 -1.39 7.28
N ARG A 133 -3.21 -0.08 7.25
CA ARG A 133 -2.84 0.63 6.02
C ARG A 133 -1.56 0.07 5.41
N PHE A 134 -0.55 -0.19 6.24
CA PHE A 134 0.71 -0.76 5.78
C PHE A 134 0.52 -2.20 5.26
N LEU A 135 -0.25 -3.03 5.94
CA LEU A 135 -0.58 -4.38 5.48
C LEU A 135 -1.29 -4.34 4.11
N HIS A 136 -2.29 -3.47 3.94
CA HIS A 136 -2.96 -3.29 2.65
C HIS A 136 -1.99 -2.87 1.54
N LEU A 137 -1.02 -2.00 1.82
CA LEU A 137 0.00 -1.62 0.84
C LEU A 137 0.90 -2.80 0.46
N CYS A 138 1.29 -3.64 1.42
CA CYS A 138 2.08 -4.84 1.12
C CYS A 138 1.30 -5.82 0.21
N ILE A 139 0.02 -6.04 0.51
CA ILE A 139 -0.84 -6.92 -0.30
C ILE A 139 -1.03 -6.33 -1.69
N ALA A 140 -1.43 -5.06 -1.78
CA ALA A 140 -1.69 -4.41 -3.06
C ALA A 140 -0.43 -4.28 -3.93
N GLU A 141 0.75 -4.09 -3.34
CA GLU A 141 2.01 -4.09 -4.09
C GLU A 141 2.32 -5.49 -4.63
N ALA A 142 2.17 -6.53 -3.80
CA ALA A 142 2.40 -7.90 -4.23
C ALA A 142 1.47 -8.28 -5.41
N LEU A 143 0.20 -7.91 -5.32
CA LEU A 143 -0.78 -8.10 -6.40
C LEU A 143 -0.37 -7.31 -7.66
N ALA A 144 -0.01 -6.03 -7.52
CA ALA A 144 0.39 -5.20 -8.66
C ALA A 144 1.65 -5.74 -9.36
N ILE A 145 2.64 -6.22 -8.61
CA ILE A 145 3.84 -6.85 -9.19
C ILE A 145 3.48 -8.17 -9.85
N HIS A 146 2.62 -8.98 -9.23
CA HIS A 146 2.20 -10.27 -9.79
C HIS A 146 1.45 -10.10 -11.12
N GLU A 147 0.54 -9.12 -11.18
CA GLU A 147 -0.27 -8.83 -12.36
C GLU A 147 0.53 -8.18 -13.49
N GLN A 148 1.31 -7.13 -13.18
CA GLN A 148 2.02 -6.34 -14.20
C GLN A 148 3.39 -6.90 -14.58
N LYS A 149 3.94 -7.82 -13.77
CA LYS A 149 5.27 -8.45 -13.95
C LYS A 149 6.37 -7.42 -14.34
N PRO A 150 6.54 -6.34 -13.58
CA PRO A 150 7.45 -5.25 -13.92
C PRO A 150 8.92 -5.71 -13.97
N LYS A 151 9.62 -5.39 -15.07
CA LYS A 151 11.00 -5.82 -15.36
C LYS A 151 12.00 -5.46 -14.26
N LEU A 152 11.84 -4.30 -13.61
CA LEU A 152 12.81 -3.79 -12.63
C LEU A 152 12.54 -4.27 -11.21
N CYS A 153 11.43 -4.97 -10.96
CA CYS A 153 11.17 -5.56 -9.65
C CYS A 153 11.89 -6.91 -9.56
N VAL A 154 13.11 -6.87 -9.06
CA VAL A 154 13.87 -8.10 -8.77
C VAL A 154 13.26 -8.76 -7.54
N GLN A 155 12.33 -9.67 -7.75
CA GLN A 155 11.88 -10.56 -6.68
C GLN A 155 13.04 -11.48 -6.32
N LYS A 156 13.38 -11.58 -5.03
CA LYS A 156 14.29 -12.63 -4.57
C LYS A 156 13.65 -13.96 -4.90
N ARG A 157 14.18 -14.67 -5.88
CA ARG A 157 13.90 -16.08 -6.09
C ARG A 157 14.44 -16.81 -4.87
N PHE A 158 13.57 -17.11 -3.90
CA PHE A 158 13.87 -18.04 -2.81
C PHE A 158 13.88 -19.47 -3.35
N VAL A 159 14.67 -19.72 -4.39
CA VAL A 159 14.92 -21.08 -4.88
C VAL A 159 16.12 -21.57 -4.10
N LYS A 160 15.89 -22.04 -2.87
CA LYS A 160 16.79 -23.06 -2.33
C LYS A 160 16.37 -24.35 -3.04
N PRO A 161 17.17 -24.94 -3.93
CA PRO A 161 16.92 -26.32 -4.32
C PRO A 161 16.89 -27.14 -3.04
N LEU A 162 15.83 -27.93 -2.83
CA LEU A 162 15.83 -28.95 -1.79
C LEU A 162 16.92 -29.94 -2.18
N SER A 163 18.12 -29.76 -1.62
CA SER A 163 19.17 -30.78 -1.66
C SER A 163 18.69 -31.91 -0.76
N LEU A 164 17.97 -32.87 -1.35
CA LEU A 164 17.62 -34.09 -0.65
C LEU A 164 18.90 -34.92 -0.50
N PRO A 165 19.18 -35.50 0.69
CA PRO A 165 20.42 -36.20 1.00
C PRO A 165 20.64 -37.53 0.24
N TRP A 166 19.76 -37.84 -0.71
CA TRP A 166 19.80 -39.03 -1.55
C TRP A 166 19.85 -38.68 -3.05
N SER A 167 20.51 -37.57 -3.40
CA SER A 167 20.85 -37.22 -4.78
C SER A 167 22.29 -37.62 -5.07
#